data_AF-A0A353FFJ6-F1
#
_entry.id   AF-A0A353FFJ6-F1
#
_cell.length_a   1.000
_cell.length_b   1.000
_cell.length_c   1.000
_cell.angle_alpha   90.00
_cell.angle_beta   90.00
_cell.angle_gamma   90.00
#
_symmetry.space_group_name_H-M   'P 1'
#
loop_
_entity.id
_entity.type
_entity.pdbx_description
1 polymer ?
#
loop_
_entity_poly.entity_id
_entity_poly.type
_entity_poly.pdbx_seq_one_letter_code
_entity_poly.pdbx_strand_id
1 'polypeptide(L)' 'MKRIFGYLFIVVAVILSLGFILLLKPLVMNLRNFLDLLMGNGDAYDVGYFIGTTLSGLLYVGVTILFWFYGLRFIKTVKT' A
#
# COMPACT_ATOMS: atom_id res chain seq x y z
N MET A 1 9.51 -27.61 1.43
CA MET A 1 9.26 -26.39 2.24
C MET A 1 9.25 -25.09 1.43
N LYS A 2 10.21 -24.83 0.52
CA LYS A 2 10.30 -23.56 -0.25
C LYS A 2 9.03 -23.13 -1.03
N ARG A 3 8.24 -24.09 -1.53
CA ARG A 3 6.96 -23.84 -2.22
C ARG A 3 5.89 -23.23 -1.31
N ILE A 4 5.78 -23.70 -0.07
CA ILE A 4 4.78 -23.25 0.90
C ILE A 4 5.00 -21.78 1.25
N PHE A 5 6.27 -21.37 1.40
CA PHE A 5 6.63 -19.96 1.60
C PHE A 5 6.20 -19.09 0.43
N GLY A 6 6.45 -19.50 -0.82
CA GLY A 6 6.03 -18.74 -2.00
C GLY A 6 4.51 -18.50 -2.06
N TYR A 7 3.70 -19.52 -1.77
CA TYR A 7 2.25 -19.37 -1.67
C TYR A 7 1.84 -18.45 -0.51
N LEU A 8 2.47 -18.58 0.66
CA LEU A 8 2.24 -17.70 1.81
C LEU A 8 2.49 -16.23 1.47
N PHE A 9 3.60 -15.92 0.79
CA PHE A 9 3.91 -14.56 0.35
C PHE A 9 2.85 -14.00 -0.60
N ILE A 10 2.33 -14.81 -1.53
CA ILE A 10 1.26 -14.39 -2.44
C ILE A 10 -0.07 -14.20 -1.70
N VAL A 11 -0.44 -15.10 -0.80
CA VAL A 11 -1.69 -14.95 -0.01
C VAL A 11 -1.64 -13.66 0.82
N VAL A 12 -0.51 -13.38 1.47
CA VAL A 12 -0.31 -12.13 2.21
C VAL A 12 -0.38 -10.91 1.28
N ALA A 13 0.23 -10.97 0.09
CA ALA A 13 0.12 -9.90 -0.91
C ALA A 13 -1.31 -9.66 -1.39
N VAL A 14 -2.11 -10.73 -1.57
CA VAL A 14 -3.53 -10.64 -1.94
C VAL A 14 -4.36 -10.01 -0.83
N ILE A 15 -4.13 -10.38 0.43
CA ILE A 15 -4.81 -9.77 1.58
C ILE A 15 -4.43 -8.30 1.71
N LEU A 16 -3.15 -7.97 1.56
CA LEU A 16 -2.67 -6.58 1.54
C LEU A 16 -3.34 -5.77 0.42
N SER A 17 -3.41 -6.31 -0.79
CA SER A 17 -4.06 -5.61 -1.91
C SER A 17 -5.57 -5.41 -1.70
N LEU A 18 -6.27 -6.35 -1.05
CA LEU A 18 -7.67 -6.13 -0.62
C LEU A 18 -7.77 -5.03 0.45
N GLY A 19 -6.85 -5.01 1.42
CA GLY A 19 -6.76 -3.95 2.41
C GLY A 19 -6.51 -2.57 1.80
N PHE A 20 -5.74 -2.50 0.72
CA PHE A 20 -5.50 -1.25 -0.01
C PHE A 20 -6.79 -0.66 -0.61
N ILE A 21 -7.72 -1.49 -1.08
CA ILE A 21 -9.01 -1.04 -1.61
C ILE A 21 -9.85 -0.35 -0.51
N LEU A 22 -9.75 -0.83 0.73
CA LEU A 22 -10.40 -0.19 1.88
C LEU A 22 -9.73 1.13 2.27
N LEU A 23 -8.40 1.22 2.11
CA LEU A 23 -7.58 2.41 2.32
C LEU A 23 -7.79 3.49 1.24
N LEU A 24 -8.26 3.12 0.05
CA LEU A 24 -8.58 4.05 -1.03
C LEU A 24 -9.75 4.99 -0.71
N LYS A 25 -10.74 4.53 0.08
CA LYS A 25 -11.89 5.37 0.48
C LYS A 25 -11.48 6.66 1.21
N PRO A 26 -10.68 6.62 2.30
CA PRO A 26 -10.25 7.84 2.98
C PRO A 26 -9.31 8.70 2.11
N LEU A 27 -8.51 8.12 1.21
CA LEU A 27 -7.68 8.90 0.28
C LEU A 27 -8.52 9.76 -0.68
N VAL A 28 -9.63 9.23 -1.20
CA VAL A 28 -10.54 10.00 -2.07
C VAL A 28 -11.28 11.09 -1.29
N MET A 29 -11.61 10.85 -0.03
CA MET A 29 -12.22 11.87 0.83
C MET A 29 -11.22 12.99 1.18
N ASN A 30 -9.96 12.64 1.41
CA ASN A 30 -8.87 13.58 1.69
C ASN A 30 -8.41 14.38 0.46
N LEU A 31 -8.80 13.99 -0.76
CA LEU A 31 -8.53 14.75 -1.99
C LEU A 31 -9.20 16.13 -1.98
N ARG A 32 -10.35 16.27 -1.32
CA ARG A 32 -10.99 17.59 -1.08
C ARG A 32 -10.14 18.45 -0.16
N ASN A 33 -9.71 17.90 0.98
CA ASN A 33 -8.84 18.59 1.93
C ASN A 33 -7.48 18.94 1.31
N PHE A 34 -6.98 18.12 0.37
CA PHE A 34 -5.76 18.40 -0.38
C PHE A 34 -5.90 19.62 -1.30
N LEU A 35 -7.05 19.81 -1.94
CA LEU A 35 -7.32 21.02 -2.74
C LEU A 35 -7.38 22.26 -1.84
N ASP A 36 -7.99 22.15 -0.66
CA ASP A 36 -8.05 23.25 0.31
C ASP A 36 -6.66 23.59 0.89
N LEU A 37 -5.82 22.57 1.13
CA LEU A 37 -4.41 22.72 1.52
C LEU A 37 -3.58 23.42 0.44
N LEU A 38 -3.77 23.05 -0.84
CA LEU A 38 -3.09 23.68 -1.99
C LEU A 38 -3.50 25.13 -2.20
N MET A 39 -4.74 25.49 -1.82
CA MET A 39 -5.23 26.87 -1.85
C MET A 39 -4.73 27.71 -0.66
N GLY A 40 -3.92 27.14 0.24
CA GLY A 40 -3.32 27.85 1.37
C GLY A 40 -4.25 28.02 2.58
N ASN A 41 -5.40 27.36 2.58
CA ASN A 41 -6.39 27.42 3.68
C ASN A 41 -6.24 26.30 4.71
N GLY A 42 -5.28 25.40 4.55
CA GLY A 42 -5.16 24.22 5.40
C GLY A 42 -4.27 24.43 6.62
N ASP A 43 -4.72 23.91 7.76
CA ASP A 43 -4.01 24.03 9.04
C ASP A 43 -2.74 23.18 9.05
N ALA A 44 -1.74 23.53 9.86
CA ALA A 44 -0.45 22.80 9.90
C ALA A 44 -0.64 21.31 10.25
N TYR A 45 -1.67 21.00 11.03
CA TYR A 45 -2.09 19.64 11.35
C TYR A 45 -2.56 18.86 10.11
N ASP A 46 -3.36 19.48 9.24
CA ASP A 46 -3.91 18.86 8.03
C ASP A 46 -2.81 18.54 7.02
N VAL A 47 -1.82 19.44 6.88
CA VAL A 47 -0.62 19.19 6.07
C VAL A 47 0.13 17.96 6.60
N GLY A 48 0.38 17.90 7.91
CA GLY A 48 1.09 16.78 8.54
C GLY A 48 0.34 15.45 8.40
N TYR A 49 -0.98 15.48 8.60
CA TYR A 49 -1.84 14.31 8.43
C TYR A 49 -1.83 13.81 6.98
N PHE A 50 -1.93 14.72 6.00
CA PHE A 50 -1.87 14.37 4.58
C PHE A 50 -0.53 13.75 4.17
N ILE A 51 0.59 14.35 4.59
CA ILE A 51 1.92 13.82 4.32
C ILE A 51 2.05 12.43 4.94
N GLY A 52 1.66 12.25 6.21
CA GLY A 52 1.74 10.96 6.90
C GLY A 52 0.88 9.86 6.26
N THR A 53 -0.36 10.18 5.87
CA THR A 53 -1.23 9.24 5.15
C THR A 53 -0.71 8.91 3.75
N THR A 54 -0.15 9.87 3.04
CA THR A 54 0.48 9.63 1.73
C THR A 54 1.71 8.73 1.86
N LEU A 55 2.58 9.00 2.83
CA LEU A 55 3.82 8.25 3.05
C LEU A 55 3.53 6.81 3.49
N SER A 56 2.55 6.63 4.39
CA SER A 56 2.10 5.30 4.81
C SER A 56 1.44 4.53 3.65
N GLY A 57 0.66 5.19 2.80
CA GLY A 57 0.12 4.60 1.58
C GLY A 57 1.21 4.12 0.62
N LEU A 58 2.24 4.93 0.38
CA LEU A 58 3.39 4.54 -0.45
C LEU A 58 4.15 3.35 0.12
N LEU A 59 4.40 3.33 1.44
CA LEU A 59 5.02 2.19 2.10
C LEU A 59 4.17 0.92 1.96
N TYR A 60 2.86 1.04 2.13
CA TYR A 60 1.95 -0.09 2.01
C TYR A 60 1.97 -0.70 0.59
N VAL A 61 1.91 0.15 -0.44
CA VAL A 61 2.02 -0.28 -1.84
C VAL A 61 3.38 -0.93 -2.09
N GLY A 62 4.47 -0.31 -1.62
CA GLY A 62 5.82 -0.82 -1.77
C GLY A 62 5.99 -2.22 -1.15
N VAL A 63 5.51 -2.41 0.08
CA VAL A 63 5.53 -3.72 0.76
C VAL A 63 4.71 -4.74 -0.01
N THR A 64 3.50 -4.38 -0.45
CA THR A 64 2.63 -5.29 -1.22
C THR A 64 3.31 -5.77 -2.50
N ILE A 65 3.95 -4.86 -3.24
CA ILE A 65 4.71 -5.17 -4.46
C ILE A 65 5.90 -6.09 -4.15
N LEU A 66 6.66 -5.81 -3.09
CA LEU A 66 7.78 -6.67 -2.69
C LEU A 66 7.30 -8.09 -2.36
N PHE A 67 6.25 -8.23 -1.54
CA PHE A 67 5.67 -9.54 -1.21
C PHE A 67 5.22 -10.29 -2.47
N TRP A 68 4.63 -9.59 -3.44
CA TRP A 68 4.22 -10.16 -4.73
C TRP A 68 5.42 -10.65 -5.55
N PHE A 69 6.45 -9.83 -5.72
CA PHE A 69 7.66 -10.20 -6.47
C PHE A 69 8.43 -11.35 -5.82
N TYR A 70 8.62 -11.30 -4.50
CA TYR A 70 9.28 -12.38 -3.77
C TYR A 70 8.45 -13.67 -3.84
N GLY A 71 7.13 -13.59 -3.65
CA GLY A 71 6.23 -14.74 -3.78
C GLY A 71 6.34 -15.42 -5.15
N LEU A 72 6.27 -14.63 -6.24
CA LEU A 72 6.43 -15.15 -7.60
C LEU A 72 7.83 -15.74 -7.86
N ARG A 73 8.89 -15.09 -7.37
CA ARG A 73 10.27 -15.59 -7.50
C ARG A 73 10.42 -16.94 -6.82
N PHE A 74 9.94 -17.08 -5.59
CA PHE A 74 10.00 -18.34 -4.85
C PHE A 74 9.20 -19.46 -5.51
N ILE A 75 8.08 -19.17 -6.16
CA ILE A 75 7.32 -20.19 -6.90
C ILE A 75 8.04 -20.60 -8.19
N LYS A 76 8.59 -19.65 -8.95
CA LYS A 76 9.33 -19.94 -10.20
C LYS A 76 10.61 -20.74 -9.95
N THR A 77 11.37 -20.43 -8.90
CA THR A 77 12.61 -21.15 -8.56
C THR A 77 12.39 -22.62 -8.16
N VAL A 78 11.16 -23.04 -7.85
CA VAL A 78 10.84 -24.46 -7.53
C VAL A 78 10.27 -25.22 -8.75
N LYS A 79 10.25 -24.61 -9.94
CA LYS A 79 9.86 -25.29 -11.18
C LYS A 79 11.05 -25.74 -12.06
N THR A 80 12.26 -25.35 -11.71
CA THR A 80 13.53 -25.85 -12.25
C THR A 80 14.14 -26.86 -11.28
#